data_AF-A0A455BSI2-F1
#
_entry.id   AF-A0A455BSI2-F1
#
_cell.length_a   1.000
_cell.length_b   1.000
_cell.length_c   1.000
_cell.angle_alpha   90.00
_cell.angle_beta   90.00
_cell.angle_gamma   90.00
#
_symmetry.space_group_name_H-M   'P 1'
#
loop_
_entity.id
_entity.type
_entity.pdbx_description
1 polymer ?
#
loop_
_entity_poly.entity_id
_entity_poly.type
_entity_poly.pdbx_seq_one_letter_code
_entity_poly.pdbx_strand_id
1 'polypeptide(L)'
;MVVSFPALLRPFRLCRWDPTPWARLAGPTKLRTGFTNSWAPARMAVTVTLEPAGRCRWDEPVRIAVRGLAPGQPVTLRASLRDEKGALFRAHARYCADAHGQLDLGRAPALGGSFTGLEPMGLLWALEPEKPLLRLVKRDVQTPFPVELEVLDGHDPEPGGLLGRAVHERDFLAPGVRREPVRSGRVRATLFLPPGPAPFPGIVDISGTGRGLPEYRASLLAGKGFAVMALAYYNYEDLPKSIENLHLEYFEEAMNYLLNHPQVKGPGVGLLGISKGGELCLSMASFLKGITAAVIINGSVASVGGTLHYKDEETETQYLHGTSRAGALAPHIKFLLS
;
A
#
# COMPACT_ATOMS: atom_id res chain seq x y z
N MET A 1 -35.74 -32.69 -19.49
CA MET A 1 -34.74 -33.77 -19.56
C MET A 1 -34.31 -34.04 -18.13
N VAL A 2 -34.91 -35.07 -17.54
CA VAL A 2 -34.75 -35.53 -16.15
C VAL A 2 -33.60 -36.53 -16.15
N VAL A 3 -32.57 -36.35 -15.32
CA VAL A 3 -31.93 -37.47 -14.59
C VAL A 3 -31.21 -36.89 -13.36
N SER A 4 -31.74 -37.19 -12.18
CA SER A 4 -31.04 -37.11 -10.89
C SER A 4 -30.70 -38.55 -10.48
N PHE A 5 -29.47 -38.83 -10.07
CA PHE A 5 -29.09 -40.12 -9.45
C PHE A 5 -28.83 -39.94 -7.93
N PRO A 6 -29.14 -40.95 -7.11
CA PRO A 6 -29.37 -40.77 -5.67
C PRO A 6 -28.16 -41.13 -4.80
N ALA A 7 -28.21 -40.59 -3.58
CA ALA A 7 -27.32 -40.87 -2.47
C ALA A 7 -27.40 -42.33 -2.00
N LEU A 8 -26.24 -42.90 -1.65
CA LEU A 8 -26.12 -44.20 -0.99
C LEU A 8 -25.54 -44.01 0.42
N LEU A 9 -26.41 -44.15 1.42
CA LEU A 9 -26.09 -44.25 2.83
C LEU A 9 -25.49 -45.64 3.13
N ARG A 10 -24.32 -45.70 3.76
CA ARG A 10 -23.78 -46.93 4.38
C ARG A 10 -23.93 -46.84 5.90
N PRO A 11 -24.51 -47.85 6.57
CA PRO A 11 -24.71 -47.84 8.00
C PRO A 11 -23.49 -48.36 8.80
N PHE A 12 -23.58 -48.05 10.08
CA PHE A 12 -22.61 -48.17 11.17
C PHE A 12 -22.17 -49.60 11.52
N ARG A 13 -20.95 -49.66 12.07
CA ARG A 13 -20.35 -50.79 12.78
C ARG A 13 -21.15 -51.17 14.02
N LEU A 14 -21.35 -52.47 14.24
CA LEU A 14 -21.73 -53.04 15.52
C LEU A 14 -20.58 -53.88 16.09
N CYS A 15 -20.25 -53.56 17.34
CA CYS A 15 -19.24 -54.20 18.17
C CYS A 15 -19.61 -55.66 18.47
N ARG A 16 -18.63 -56.55 18.50
CA ARG A 16 -18.71 -57.82 19.23
C ARG A 16 -17.63 -57.84 20.29
N TRP A 17 -18.09 -58.01 21.53
CA TRP A 17 -17.31 -58.34 22.71
C TRP A 17 -16.95 -59.83 22.67
N ASP A 18 -15.70 -60.16 22.96
CA ASP A 18 -15.29 -61.50 23.41
C ASP A 18 -14.50 -61.36 24.72
N PRO A 19 -14.76 -62.18 25.75
CA PRO A 19 -14.04 -62.14 27.01
C PRO A 19 -12.81 -63.06 27.02
N THR A 20 -11.70 -62.54 27.55
CA THR A 20 -10.48 -63.28 27.94
C THR A 20 -10.73 -64.35 29.01
N PRO A 21 -9.82 -65.34 29.13
CA PRO A 21 -9.10 -65.43 30.40
C PRO A 21 -7.60 -65.76 30.29
N TRP A 22 -6.87 -65.03 31.14
CA TRP A 22 -5.62 -65.26 31.88
C TRP A 22 -4.66 -66.42 31.51
N ALA A 23 -3.40 -66.06 31.29
CA ALA A 23 -2.25 -66.80 31.82
C ALA A 23 -1.06 -65.85 32.06
N ARG A 24 -0.64 -65.72 33.33
CA ARG A 24 0.61 -65.10 33.76
C ARG A 24 1.75 -66.10 33.57
N LEU A 25 2.84 -65.71 32.94
CA LEU A 25 4.15 -66.32 33.15
C LEU A 25 5.19 -65.20 33.28
N ALA A 26 5.82 -65.16 34.46
CA ALA A 26 6.88 -64.25 34.82
C ALA A 26 8.19 -64.67 34.11
N GLY A 27 8.89 -63.69 33.52
CA GLY A 27 10.24 -63.82 32.99
C GLY A 27 11.13 -62.69 33.53
N PRO A 28 12.45 -62.89 33.64
CA PRO A 28 13.30 -62.17 34.59
C PRO A 28 13.64 -60.74 34.14
N THR A 29 13.74 -59.88 35.14
CA THR A 29 14.17 -58.48 35.13
C THR A 29 15.55 -58.34 34.47
N LYS A 30 15.62 -57.71 33.29
CA LYS A 30 16.89 -57.22 32.73
C LYS A 30 17.05 -55.74 33.01
N LEU A 31 18.28 -55.41 33.46
CA LEU A 31 18.71 -54.12 33.97
C LEU A 31 18.42 -52.96 33.01
N ARG A 32 17.94 -51.86 33.60
CA ARG A 32 17.95 -50.51 33.02
C ARG A 32 19.38 -50.12 32.67
N THR A 33 19.63 -49.86 31.40
CA THR A 33 20.79 -49.09 30.93
C THR A 33 20.32 -47.76 30.36
N GLY A 34 20.65 -46.68 31.08
CA GLY A 34 20.85 -45.34 30.56
C GLY A 34 19.66 -44.66 29.89
N PHE A 35 18.85 -43.93 30.66
CA PHE A 35 18.26 -42.70 30.14
C PHE A 35 19.40 -41.70 29.97
N THR A 36 19.92 -41.56 28.76
CA THR A 36 20.58 -40.31 28.37
C THR A 36 19.48 -39.27 28.33
N ASN A 37 19.30 -38.53 29.42
CA ASN A 37 18.57 -37.27 29.40
C ASN A 37 19.36 -36.31 28.51
N SER A 38 19.11 -36.36 27.19
CA SER A 38 19.45 -35.27 26.31
C SER A 38 18.56 -34.10 26.71
N TRP A 39 19.09 -33.25 27.58
CA TRP A 39 18.52 -31.92 27.76
C TRP A 39 18.84 -31.15 26.48
N ALA A 40 18.05 -31.40 25.44
CA ALA A 40 18.02 -30.51 24.29
C ALA A 40 17.64 -29.13 24.86
N PRO A 41 18.43 -28.07 24.63
CA PRO A 41 18.04 -26.74 25.06
C PRO A 41 16.65 -26.46 24.49
N ALA A 42 15.75 -25.96 25.35
CA ALA A 42 14.40 -25.58 24.93
C ALA A 42 14.54 -24.72 23.66
N ARG A 43 13.84 -25.11 22.58
CA ARG A 43 13.87 -24.38 21.32
C ARG A 43 13.58 -22.90 21.61
N MET A 44 14.46 -22.01 21.17
CA MET A 44 14.24 -20.58 21.33
C MET A 44 12.92 -20.18 20.66
N ALA A 45 12.17 -19.27 21.26
CA ALA A 45 10.95 -18.75 20.66
C ALA A 45 11.28 -18.06 19.32
N VAL A 46 10.50 -18.38 18.29
CA VAL A 46 10.68 -17.79 16.97
C VAL A 46 10.36 -16.30 17.05
N THR A 47 11.32 -15.48 16.67
CA THR A 47 11.24 -14.03 16.78
C THR A 47 11.32 -13.41 15.40
N VAL A 48 10.38 -12.52 15.08
CA VAL A 48 10.38 -11.70 13.86
C VAL A 48 10.97 -10.33 14.20
N THR A 49 12.03 -9.94 13.50
CA THR A 49 12.71 -8.65 13.67
C THR A 49 12.57 -7.81 12.41
N LEU A 50 12.33 -6.52 12.60
CA LEU A 50 12.13 -5.52 11.56
C LEU A 50 13.23 -4.47 11.66
N GLU A 51 13.78 -4.05 10.53
CA GLU A 51 14.76 -2.97 10.45
C GLU A 51 14.33 -1.97 9.36
N PRO A 52 14.02 -0.70 9.71
CA PRO A 52 14.03 -0.13 11.06
C PRO A 52 12.99 -0.77 12.00
N ALA A 53 13.31 -0.86 13.29
CA ALA A 53 12.46 -1.55 14.29
C ALA A 53 11.27 -0.71 14.78
N GLY A 54 11.30 0.60 14.55
CA GLY A 54 10.21 1.51 14.88
C GLY A 54 9.16 1.57 13.77
N ARG A 55 8.31 2.60 13.86
CA ARG A 55 7.39 2.91 12.76
C ARG A 55 8.17 3.31 11.51
N CYS A 56 7.67 2.88 10.37
CA CYS A 56 8.28 3.10 9.07
C CYS A 56 7.24 3.71 8.14
N ARG A 57 7.63 4.59 7.22
CA ARG A 57 6.64 5.17 6.29
C ARG A 57 6.18 4.13 5.28
N TRP A 58 4.97 4.29 4.74
CA TRP A 58 4.41 3.39 3.75
C TRP A 58 5.32 3.23 2.51
N ASP A 59 6.03 4.28 2.13
CA ASP A 59 6.93 4.35 0.98
C ASP A 59 8.40 3.95 1.27
N GLU A 60 8.71 3.48 2.49
CA GLU A 60 10.07 3.10 2.88
C GLU A 60 10.27 1.58 2.93
N PRO A 61 11.40 1.06 2.44
CA PRO A 61 11.70 -0.36 2.57
C PRO A 61 11.90 -0.75 4.05
N VAL A 62 11.54 -1.99 4.38
CA VAL A 62 11.81 -2.60 5.69
C VAL A 62 12.47 -3.96 5.47
N ARG A 63 13.54 -4.23 6.22
CA ARG A 63 14.16 -5.56 6.25
C ARG A 63 13.41 -6.41 7.27
N ILE A 64 12.96 -7.59 6.84
CA ILE A 64 12.28 -8.58 7.66
C ILE A 64 13.21 -9.76 7.85
N ALA A 65 13.47 -10.12 9.11
CA ALA A 65 14.22 -11.31 9.45
C ALA A 65 13.52 -12.12 10.55
N VAL A 66 13.74 -13.43 10.55
CA VAL A 66 13.21 -14.39 11.52
C VAL A 66 14.37 -15.17 12.13
N ARG A 67 14.35 -15.35 13.44
CA ARG A 67 15.35 -16.14 14.19
C ARG A 67 14.67 -17.18 15.07
N GLY A 68 15.42 -18.21 15.44
CA GLY A 68 14.93 -19.27 16.34
C GLY A 68 14.21 -20.41 15.60
N LEU A 69 14.33 -20.50 14.28
CA LEU A 69 13.86 -21.64 13.49
C LEU A 69 14.82 -22.82 13.64
N ALA A 70 14.38 -24.03 13.27
CA ALA A 70 15.32 -25.13 13.08
C ALA A 70 16.14 -24.95 11.79
N PRO A 71 17.38 -25.46 11.72
CA PRO A 71 18.18 -25.44 10.50
C PRO A 71 17.42 -26.02 9.30
N GLY A 72 17.34 -25.28 8.20
CA GLY A 72 16.61 -25.74 7.00
C GLY A 72 15.10 -25.82 7.14
N GLN A 73 14.49 -25.30 8.22
CA GLN A 73 13.06 -25.45 8.47
C GLN A 73 12.23 -24.79 7.35
N PRO A 74 11.29 -25.52 6.72
CA PRO A 74 10.34 -24.93 5.80
C PRO A 74 9.33 -24.09 6.58
N VAL A 75 9.12 -22.84 6.16
CA VAL A 75 8.16 -21.92 6.77
C VAL A 75 7.40 -21.15 5.71
N THR A 76 6.20 -20.69 6.06
CA THR A 76 5.41 -19.75 5.26
C THR A 76 5.29 -18.44 6.02
N LEU A 77 5.72 -17.34 5.41
CA LEU A 77 5.45 -16.01 5.93
C LEU A 77 4.16 -15.48 5.31
N ARG A 78 3.30 -14.91 6.16
CA ARG A 78 2.04 -14.28 5.76
C ARG A 78 2.00 -12.84 6.26
N ALA A 79 1.66 -11.92 5.36
CA ALA A 79 1.29 -10.56 5.71
C ALA A 79 -0.21 -10.38 5.58
N SER A 80 -0.82 -9.72 6.57
CA SER A 80 -2.23 -9.32 6.56
C SER A 80 -2.37 -7.85 6.94
N LEU A 81 -3.29 -7.13 6.29
CA LEU A 81 -3.77 -5.84 6.78
C LEU A 81 -5.27 -5.70 6.58
N ARG A 82 -5.90 -4.91 7.45
CA ARG A 82 -7.27 -4.41 7.23
C ARG A 82 -7.22 -2.93 6.90
N ASP A 83 -7.92 -2.55 5.85
CA ASP A 83 -8.04 -1.15 5.47
C ASP A 83 -9.06 -0.40 6.34
N GLU A 84 -9.26 0.89 6.08
CA GLU A 84 -10.17 1.73 6.87
C GLU A 84 -11.66 1.37 6.70
N LYS A 85 -12.00 0.52 5.72
CA LYS A 85 -13.34 -0.06 5.56
C LYS A 85 -13.44 -1.48 6.11
N GLY A 86 -12.38 -1.98 6.75
CA GLY A 86 -12.30 -3.33 7.31
C GLY A 86 -12.02 -4.43 6.27
N ALA A 87 -11.78 -4.07 5.00
CA ALA A 87 -11.45 -5.03 3.96
C ALA A 87 -10.07 -5.64 4.21
N LEU A 88 -9.99 -6.95 4.11
CA LEU A 88 -8.77 -7.71 4.38
C LEU A 88 -7.94 -7.87 3.11
N PHE A 89 -6.65 -7.57 3.22
CA PHE A 89 -5.65 -7.76 2.19
C PHE A 89 -4.55 -8.69 2.72
N ARG A 90 -4.09 -9.63 1.89
CA ARG A 90 -3.10 -10.64 2.29
C ARG A 90 -2.09 -10.93 1.18
N ALA A 91 -0.89 -11.29 1.60
CA ALA A 91 0.15 -11.89 0.77
C ALA A 91 0.83 -13.00 1.57
N HIS A 92 1.34 -14.02 0.89
CA HIS A 92 2.16 -15.04 1.55
C HIS A 92 3.27 -15.53 0.63
N ALA A 93 4.36 -15.99 1.24
CA ALA A 93 5.45 -16.63 0.52
C ALA A 93 6.11 -17.72 1.36
N ARG A 94 6.53 -18.78 0.69
CA ARG A 94 7.22 -19.94 1.26
C ARG A 94 8.73 -19.72 1.24
N TYR A 95 9.40 -20.09 2.33
CA TYR A 95 10.85 -19.96 2.50
C TYR A 95 11.43 -21.17 3.24
N CYS A 96 12.74 -21.31 3.21
CA CYS A 96 13.47 -22.21 4.10
C CYS A 96 14.47 -21.40 4.93
N ALA A 97 14.58 -21.72 6.23
CA ALA A 97 15.62 -21.16 7.08
C ALA A 97 17.02 -21.62 6.62
N ASP A 98 18.05 -20.84 6.95
CA ASP A 98 19.44 -21.23 6.73
C ASP A 98 19.91 -22.31 7.73
N ALA A 99 21.19 -22.70 7.62
CA ALA A 99 21.81 -23.70 8.49
C ALA A 99 21.88 -23.26 9.97
N HIS A 100 21.67 -21.98 10.27
CA HIS A 100 21.67 -21.42 11.61
C HIS A 100 20.25 -21.16 12.14
N GLY A 101 19.21 -21.58 11.42
CA GLY A 101 17.83 -21.35 11.84
C GLY A 101 17.40 -19.90 11.71
N GLN A 102 17.98 -19.16 10.76
CA GLN A 102 17.66 -17.78 10.46
C GLN A 102 17.05 -17.66 9.06
N LEU A 103 16.16 -16.69 8.89
CA LEU A 103 15.61 -16.31 7.60
C LEU A 103 15.73 -14.79 7.48
N ASP A 104 16.31 -14.31 6.41
CA ASP A 104 16.42 -12.88 6.10
C ASP A 104 15.89 -12.65 4.68
N LEU A 105 14.81 -11.87 4.56
CA LEU A 105 14.15 -11.71 3.26
C LEU A 105 14.98 -10.88 2.27
N GLY A 106 16.01 -10.17 2.77
CA GLY A 106 17.02 -9.53 1.94
C GLY A 106 18.02 -10.50 1.29
N ARG A 107 18.01 -11.78 1.69
CA ARG A 107 19.01 -12.77 1.28
C ARG A 107 18.41 -14.08 0.80
N ALA A 108 17.26 -14.47 1.34
CA ALA A 108 16.58 -15.72 1.02
C ALA A 108 15.47 -15.49 -0.01
N PRO A 109 15.51 -16.16 -1.17
CA PRO A 109 14.44 -16.04 -2.17
C PRO A 109 13.16 -16.74 -1.70
N ALA A 110 12.01 -16.17 -2.06
CA ALA A 110 10.72 -16.82 -1.94
C ALA A 110 10.63 -18.01 -2.91
N LEU A 111 10.17 -19.15 -2.41
CA LEU A 111 10.06 -20.41 -3.13
C LEU A 111 8.69 -20.58 -3.83
N GLY A 112 7.72 -19.71 -3.55
CA GLY A 112 6.34 -19.82 -4.03
C GLY A 112 5.35 -19.09 -3.13
N GLY A 113 4.14 -18.90 -3.63
CA GLY A 113 3.07 -18.16 -2.95
C GLY A 113 2.57 -17.02 -3.83
N SER A 114 2.27 -15.87 -3.23
CA SER A 114 1.89 -14.64 -3.94
C SER A 114 3.00 -14.10 -4.86
N PHE A 115 4.26 -14.49 -4.62
CA PHE A 115 5.43 -14.11 -5.43
C PHE A 115 6.56 -15.14 -5.27
N THR A 116 7.61 -15.03 -6.11
CA THR A 116 8.82 -15.88 -6.06
C THR A 116 10.08 -15.04 -6.29
N GLY A 117 11.25 -15.55 -5.89
CA GLY A 117 12.52 -14.86 -6.08
C GLY A 117 12.95 -13.99 -4.90
N LEU A 118 14.06 -13.27 -5.05
CA LEU A 118 14.62 -12.43 -4.00
C LEU A 118 13.88 -11.08 -3.96
N GLU A 119 12.76 -11.07 -3.24
CA GLU A 119 11.82 -9.95 -3.19
C GLU A 119 11.59 -9.49 -1.73
N PRO A 120 12.46 -8.65 -1.15
CA PRO A 120 12.41 -8.31 0.28
C PRO A 120 11.11 -7.62 0.70
N MET A 121 10.49 -6.87 -0.21
CA MET A 121 9.22 -6.17 -0.01
C MET A 121 8.01 -6.90 -0.61
N GLY A 122 8.19 -8.15 -1.06
CA GLY A 122 7.15 -8.94 -1.73
C GLY A 122 5.88 -9.09 -0.91
N LEU A 123 6.01 -9.29 0.41
CA LEU A 123 4.88 -9.40 1.33
C LEU A 123 4.02 -8.13 1.42
N LEU A 124 4.53 -6.98 0.94
CA LEU A 124 3.79 -5.70 0.92
C LEU A 124 3.26 -5.37 -0.47
N TRP A 125 4.07 -5.46 -1.52
CA TRP A 125 3.59 -5.09 -2.86
C TRP A 125 2.64 -6.15 -3.45
N ALA A 126 2.73 -7.41 -3.03
CA ALA A 126 1.88 -8.51 -3.50
C ALA A 126 0.60 -8.69 -2.66
N LEU A 127 0.24 -7.71 -1.84
CA LEU A 127 -1.00 -7.73 -1.05
C LEU A 127 -2.22 -7.71 -1.98
N GLU A 128 -3.05 -8.75 -1.88
CA GLU A 128 -4.29 -8.89 -2.66
C GLU A 128 -5.51 -8.85 -1.74
N PRO A 129 -6.64 -8.26 -2.20
CA PRO A 129 -7.86 -8.26 -1.41
C PRO A 129 -8.45 -9.67 -1.33
N GLU A 130 -8.92 -10.06 -0.15
CA GLU A 130 -9.63 -11.34 0.03
C GLU A 130 -10.93 -11.41 -0.78
N LYS A 131 -11.58 -10.26 -0.98
CA LYS A 131 -12.75 -10.13 -1.85
C LYS A 131 -12.36 -9.50 -3.18
N PRO A 132 -12.72 -10.11 -4.32
CA PRO A 132 -12.41 -9.56 -5.63
C PRO A 132 -12.89 -8.11 -5.80
N LEU A 133 -12.18 -7.36 -6.65
CA LEU A 133 -12.53 -5.99 -7.08
C LEU A 133 -12.46 -4.91 -6.00
N LEU A 134 -11.96 -5.23 -4.80
CA LEU A 134 -11.72 -4.21 -3.77
C LEU A 134 -10.38 -3.50 -4.00
N ARG A 135 -10.40 -2.17 -3.87
CA ARG A 135 -9.21 -1.33 -3.83
C ARG A 135 -8.91 -0.95 -2.39
N LEU A 136 -7.63 -0.98 -2.01
CA LEU A 136 -7.18 -0.58 -0.68
C LEU A 136 -7.58 0.87 -0.38
N VAL A 137 -8.27 1.10 0.74
CA VAL A 137 -8.75 2.42 1.14
C VAL A 137 -7.90 2.98 2.29
N LYS A 138 -7.13 4.03 1.98
CA LYS A 138 -6.48 4.92 2.95
C LYS A 138 -6.96 6.36 2.75
N ARG A 139 -7.54 6.97 3.77
CA ARG A 139 -8.06 8.35 3.77
C ARG A 139 -7.50 9.17 4.92
N ASP A 140 -7.42 8.61 6.13
CA ASP A 140 -6.87 9.32 7.29
C ASP A 140 -5.36 9.11 7.39
N VAL A 141 -4.59 10.03 6.83
CA VAL A 141 -3.12 9.94 6.82
C VAL A 141 -2.46 10.04 8.20
N GLN A 142 -3.21 10.42 9.24
CA GLN A 142 -2.69 10.57 10.61
C GLN A 142 -2.59 9.22 11.34
N THR A 143 -3.24 8.18 10.82
CA THR A 143 -3.19 6.82 11.38
C THR A 143 -2.36 5.89 10.50
N PRO A 144 -1.53 5.00 11.07
CA PRO A 144 -0.80 4.00 10.28
C PRO A 144 -1.71 2.87 9.80
N PHE A 145 -1.21 2.07 8.86
CA PHE A 145 -1.71 0.71 8.69
C PHE A 145 -0.90 -0.27 9.54
N PRO A 146 -1.54 -1.07 10.43
CA PRO A 146 -0.88 -2.21 11.05
C PRO A 146 -0.79 -3.36 10.05
N VAL A 147 0.42 -3.78 9.70
CA VAL A 147 0.67 -4.98 8.91
C VAL A 147 1.03 -6.11 9.86
N GLU A 148 0.16 -7.10 9.97
CA GLU A 148 0.41 -8.32 10.75
C GLU A 148 1.29 -9.25 9.94
N LEU A 149 2.43 -9.64 10.51
CA LEU A 149 3.37 -10.59 9.96
C LEU A 149 3.34 -11.86 10.81
N GLU A 150 3.08 -12.98 10.16
CA GLU A 150 3.01 -14.30 10.79
C GLU A 150 4.04 -15.23 10.16
N VAL A 151 4.71 -16.03 10.98
CA VAL A 151 5.57 -17.14 10.56
C VAL A 151 4.85 -18.43 10.90
N LEU A 152 4.52 -19.21 9.88
CA LEU A 152 3.77 -20.45 9.96
C LEU A 152 4.69 -21.61 9.64
N ASP A 153 4.51 -22.74 10.33
CA ASP A 153 5.29 -23.94 10.08
C ASP A 153 4.91 -24.61 8.75
N GLY A 154 5.90 -25.08 8.00
CA GLY A 154 5.69 -25.86 6.77
C GLY A 154 5.29 -25.05 5.53
N HIS A 155 5.08 -25.80 4.45
CA HIS A 155 4.72 -25.30 3.11
C HIS A 155 3.35 -25.80 2.64
N ASP A 156 2.62 -26.50 3.51
CA ASP A 156 1.34 -27.07 3.17
C ASP A 156 0.32 -25.97 2.78
N PRO A 157 -0.64 -26.29 1.90
CA PRO A 157 -1.68 -25.33 1.53
C PRO A 157 -2.53 -24.89 2.72
N GLU A 158 -2.71 -25.78 3.69
CA GLU A 158 -3.34 -25.45 4.96
C GLU A 158 -2.32 -24.81 5.91
N PRO A 159 -2.67 -23.70 6.59
CA PRO A 159 -1.72 -23.04 7.50
C PRO A 159 -1.25 -24.00 8.59
N GLY A 160 0.05 -24.24 8.67
CA GLY A 160 0.66 -24.93 9.79
C GLY A 160 0.58 -24.12 11.09
N GLY A 161 1.15 -24.66 12.16
CA GLY A 161 1.17 -24.01 13.47
C GLY A 161 1.85 -22.63 13.42
N LEU A 162 1.29 -21.65 14.12
CA LEU A 162 1.90 -20.32 14.28
C LEU A 162 3.19 -20.44 15.10
N LEU A 163 4.32 -20.10 14.49
CA LEU A 163 5.64 -20.13 15.12
C LEU A 163 5.98 -18.79 15.77
N GLY A 164 5.68 -17.69 15.10
CA GLY A 164 5.99 -16.33 15.56
C GLY A 164 5.13 -15.29 14.86
N ARG A 165 5.04 -14.11 15.46
CA ARG A 165 4.27 -12.98 14.91
C ARG A 165 4.91 -11.64 15.25
N ALA A 166 4.68 -10.64 14.40
CA ALA A 166 4.96 -9.24 14.67
C ALA A 166 3.90 -8.35 14.01
N VAL A 167 3.74 -7.13 14.51
CA VAL A 167 2.93 -6.10 13.87
C VAL A 167 3.86 -4.97 13.48
N HIS A 168 3.84 -4.59 12.21
CA HIS A 168 4.62 -3.47 11.69
C HIS A 168 3.68 -2.34 11.30
N GLU A 169 3.73 -1.24 12.06
CA GLU A 169 2.95 -0.04 11.77
C GLU A 169 3.61 0.76 10.64
N ARG A 170 2.84 1.02 9.58
CA ARG A 170 3.29 1.78 8.42
C ARG A 170 2.57 3.12 8.32
N ASP A 171 3.32 4.19 8.58
CA ASP A 171 2.81 5.56 8.67
C ASP A 171 2.61 6.20 7.28
N PHE A 172 1.64 7.11 7.19
CA PHE A 172 1.41 7.94 6.00
C PHE A 172 1.81 9.40 6.19
N LEU A 173 2.10 9.81 7.42
CA LEU A 173 2.55 11.14 7.78
C LEU A 173 3.96 11.04 8.38
N ALA A 174 4.94 11.66 7.72
CA ALA A 174 6.31 11.61 8.21
C ALA A 174 6.46 12.41 9.53
N PRO A 175 7.40 12.02 10.41
CA PRO A 175 7.64 12.74 11.66
C PRO A 175 7.86 14.23 11.44
N GLY A 176 7.11 15.06 12.18
CA GLY A 176 7.22 16.52 12.11
C GLY A 176 6.55 17.18 10.91
N VAL A 177 5.98 16.41 9.97
CA VAL A 177 5.15 17.00 8.90
C VAL A 177 3.86 17.51 9.52
N ARG A 178 3.55 18.78 9.26
CA ARG A 178 2.27 19.40 9.66
C ARG A 178 1.23 19.19 8.60
N ARG A 179 0.00 18.88 9.03
CA ARG A 179 -1.19 18.77 8.21
C ARG A 179 -2.10 19.97 8.49
N GLU A 180 -2.34 20.79 7.48
CA GLU A 180 -3.08 22.05 7.58
C GLU A 180 -4.22 22.06 6.57
N PRO A 181 -5.46 21.79 7.00
CA PRO A 181 -6.59 21.90 6.10
C PRO A 181 -6.80 23.33 5.59
N VAL A 182 -7.05 23.47 4.29
CA VAL A 182 -7.17 24.75 3.58
C VAL A 182 -8.62 25.02 3.18
N ARG A 183 -9.17 26.11 3.71
CA ARG A 183 -10.49 26.64 3.34
C ARG A 183 -10.36 28.14 3.07
N SER A 184 -9.88 28.47 1.87
CA SER A 184 -9.60 29.85 1.45
C SER A 184 -10.45 30.19 0.23
N GLY A 185 -11.41 31.10 0.39
CA GLY A 185 -12.42 31.34 -0.65
C GLY A 185 -13.14 30.03 -1.01
N ARG A 186 -13.18 29.70 -2.30
CA ARG A 186 -13.72 28.43 -2.80
C ARG A 186 -12.74 27.25 -2.75
N VAL A 187 -11.45 27.49 -2.51
CA VAL A 187 -10.42 26.43 -2.49
C VAL A 187 -10.64 25.49 -1.31
N ARG A 188 -10.71 24.18 -1.59
CA ARG A 188 -10.75 23.10 -0.60
C ARG A 188 -9.59 22.16 -0.82
N ALA A 189 -8.69 22.09 0.16
CA ALA A 189 -7.46 21.34 0.07
C ALA A 189 -6.93 20.97 1.47
N THR A 190 -5.84 20.21 1.50
CA THR A 190 -5.03 20.01 2.70
C THR A 190 -3.57 20.25 2.34
N LEU A 191 -2.93 21.18 3.04
CA LEU A 191 -1.51 21.50 2.90
C LEU A 191 -0.68 20.68 3.87
N PHE A 192 0.37 20.05 3.37
CA PHE A 192 1.37 19.35 4.16
C PHE A 192 2.69 20.11 4.13
N LEU A 193 3.20 20.45 5.30
CA LEU A 193 4.45 21.22 5.45
C LEU A 193 5.53 20.37 6.12
N PRO A 194 6.72 20.22 5.52
CA PRO A 194 7.84 19.53 6.14
C PRO A 194 8.27 20.18 7.45
N PRO A 195 8.95 19.44 8.34
CA PRO A 195 9.70 20.03 9.44
C PRO A 195 10.95 20.74 8.91
N GLY A 196 11.52 21.65 9.72
CA GLY A 196 12.78 22.33 9.41
C GLY A 196 12.61 23.76 8.89
N PRO A 197 13.71 24.38 8.43
CA PRO A 197 13.71 25.79 8.04
C PRO A 197 13.00 25.98 6.69
N ALA A 198 11.88 26.70 6.72
CA ALA A 198 11.21 27.25 5.55
C ALA A 198 12.10 28.29 4.81
N PRO A 199 11.84 28.59 3.52
CA PRO A 199 10.71 28.12 2.72
C PRO A 199 11.00 26.83 1.93
N PHE A 200 9.94 26.07 1.67
CA PHE A 200 9.96 24.79 0.95
C PHE A 200 9.50 24.94 -0.51
N PRO A 201 10.00 24.15 -1.47
CA PRO A 201 9.42 24.09 -2.80
C PRO A 201 7.96 23.60 -2.72
N GLY A 202 7.05 24.32 -3.38
CA GLY A 202 5.61 24.04 -3.33
C GLY A 202 5.14 23.11 -4.46
N ILE A 203 4.25 22.17 -4.16
CA ILE A 203 3.62 21.27 -5.12
C ILE A 203 2.10 21.27 -4.92
N VAL A 204 1.34 21.42 -6.00
CA VAL A 204 -0.10 21.12 -6.01
C VAL A 204 -0.29 19.67 -6.45
N ASP A 205 -0.92 18.87 -5.60
CA ASP A 205 -1.20 17.45 -5.83
C ASP A 205 -2.65 17.25 -6.24
N ILE A 206 -2.88 16.71 -7.44
CA ILE A 206 -4.21 16.51 -8.02
C ILE A 206 -4.42 15.02 -8.35
N SER A 207 -5.43 14.43 -7.73
CA SER A 207 -5.85 13.06 -8.00
C SER A 207 -6.76 12.97 -9.22
N GLY A 208 -6.98 11.76 -9.73
CA GLY A 208 -7.95 11.50 -10.80
C GLY A 208 -9.40 11.57 -10.33
N THR A 209 -10.31 11.10 -11.19
CA THR A 209 -11.71 10.95 -10.81
C THR A 209 -11.85 10.01 -9.62
N GLY A 210 -12.61 10.44 -8.62
CA GLY A 210 -12.84 9.75 -7.37
C GLY A 210 -13.58 10.66 -6.40
N ARG A 211 -14.16 10.07 -5.35
CA ARG A 211 -14.80 10.87 -4.29
C ARG A 211 -13.76 11.43 -3.33
N GLY A 212 -14.00 12.67 -2.89
CA GLY A 212 -13.31 13.30 -1.77
C GLY A 212 -11.90 13.78 -2.08
N LEU A 213 -11.09 13.88 -1.01
CA LEU A 213 -9.71 14.39 -1.05
C LEU A 213 -8.74 13.28 -0.64
N PRO A 214 -8.05 12.60 -1.59
CA PRO A 214 -6.97 11.69 -1.25
C PRO A 214 -5.73 12.46 -0.81
N GLU A 215 -5.28 12.25 0.43
CA GLU A 215 -4.16 13.00 1.02
C GLU A 215 -2.83 12.23 1.05
N TYR A 216 -2.88 10.90 0.92
CA TYR A 216 -1.75 10.00 1.18
C TYR A 216 -0.51 10.29 0.33
N ARG A 217 -0.67 10.75 -0.92
CA ARG A 217 0.48 11.07 -1.78
C ARG A 217 1.15 12.36 -1.35
N ALA A 218 0.36 13.39 -1.04
CA ALA A 218 0.86 14.67 -0.56
C ALA A 218 1.54 14.53 0.80
N SER A 219 0.97 13.76 1.72
CA SER A 219 1.54 13.56 3.06
C SER A 219 2.89 12.83 3.03
N LEU A 220 3.03 11.80 2.18
CA LEU A 220 4.29 11.07 1.99
C LEU A 220 5.35 11.95 1.31
N LEU A 221 4.95 12.72 0.29
CA LEU A 221 5.87 13.58 -0.45
C LEU A 221 6.36 14.77 0.38
N ALA A 222 5.56 15.29 1.30
CA ALA A 222 6.01 16.30 2.26
C ALA A 222 7.16 15.79 3.15
N GLY A 223 7.19 14.49 3.44
CA GLY A 223 8.31 13.82 4.10
C GLY A 223 9.62 13.79 3.29
N LYS A 224 9.62 14.32 2.05
CA LYS A 224 10.80 14.49 1.18
C LYS A 224 11.23 15.96 1.04
N GLY A 225 10.65 16.87 1.83
CA GLY A 225 11.07 18.28 1.89
C GLY A 225 10.26 19.24 1.01
N PHE A 226 9.08 18.85 0.55
CA PHE A 226 8.17 19.68 -0.26
C PHE A 226 6.97 20.17 0.56
N ALA A 227 6.55 21.41 0.35
CA ALA A 227 5.22 21.85 0.78
C ALA A 227 4.18 21.35 -0.24
N VAL A 228 3.35 20.38 0.13
CA VAL A 228 2.47 19.71 -0.83
C VAL A 228 1.00 19.93 -0.48
N MET A 229 0.23 20.51 -1.39
CA MET A 229 -1.19 20.76 -1.22
C MET A 229 -2.01 19.75 -2.00
N ALA A 230 -2.64 18.80 -1.30
CA ALA A 230 -3.64 17.92 -1.89
C ALA A 230 -4.90 18.75 -2.21
N LEU A 231 -5.24 18.86 -3.49
CA LEU A 231 -6.33 19.71 -3.97
C LEU A 231 -7.56 18.88 -4.35
N ALA A 232 -8.69 19.15 -3.70
CA ALA A 232 -9.98 18.66 -4.16
C ALA A 232 -10.52 19.63 -5.22
N TYR A 233 -11.32 19.13 -6.15
CA TYR A 233 -11.93 19.96 -7.19
C TYR A 233 -13.39 19.61 -7.49
N TYR A 234 -13.91 18.52 -6.91
CA TYR A 234 -15.33 18.15 -6.92
C TYR A 234 -15.65 17.13 -5.83
N ASN A 235 -16.94 16.98 -5.51
CA ASN A 235 -17.51 15.97 -4.59
C ASN A 235 -16.77 15.85 -3.24
N TYR A 236 -16.44 17.01 -2.67
CA TYR A 236 -15.77 17.16 -1.38
C TYR A 236 -16.27 18.45 -0.71
N GLU A 237 -16.71 18.37 0.54
CA GLU A 237 -17.30 19.49 1.28
C GLU A 237 -18.39 20.23 0.45
N ASP A 238 -18.25 21.54 0.31
CA ASP A 238 -19.11 22.47 -0.41
C ASP A 238 -18.79 22.61 -1.91
N LEU A 239 -17.83 21.84 -2.44
CA LEU A 239 -17.55 21.80 -3.88
C LEU A 239 -18.71 21.17 -4.69
N PRO A 240 -18.81 21.48 -6.00
CA PRO A 240 -19.77 20.86 -6.90
C PRO A 240 -19.78 19.34 -6.80
N LYS A 241 -20.97 18.72 -6.88
CA LYS A 241 -21.11 17.26 -6.73
C LYS A 241 -20.70 16.48 -7.99
N SER A 242 -20.80 17.10 -9.17
CA SER A 242 -20.38 16.53 -10.46
C SER A 242 -19.08 17.19 -10.96
N ILE A 243 -18.42 16.52 -11.90
CA ILE A 243 -17.22 16.99 -12.60
C ILE A 243 -17.56 17.60 -13.97
N GLU A 244 -18.85 17.77 -14.28
CA GLU A 244 -19.32 18.10 -15.64
C GLU A 244 -18.77 19.44 -16.14
N ASN A 245 -18.60 20.42 -15.24
CA ASN A 245 -18.03 21.71 -15.57
C ASN A 245 -16.91 22.05 -14.58
N LEU A 246 -15.70 22.23 -15.11
CA LEU A 246 -14.53 22.66 -14.36
C LEU A 246 -14.06 24.01 -14.90
N HIS A 247 -13.64 24.89 -14.00
CA HIS A 247 -13.19 26.23 -14.34
C HIS A 247 -11.72 26.38 -13.92
N LEU A 248 -10.82 26.72 -14.84
CA LEU A 248 -9.38 26.84 -14.56
C LEU A 248 -9.07 27.91 -13.51
N GLU A 249 -9.93 28.91 -13.35
CA GLU A 249 -9.83 29.94 -12.32
C GLU A 249 -9.82 29.34 -10.90
N TYR A 250 -10.51 28.22 -10.68
CA TYR A 250 -10.46 27.51 -9.39
C TYR A 250 -9.05 27.01 -9.08
N PHE A 251 -8.38 26.46 -10.09
CA PHE A 251 -7.04 25.92 -9.96
C PHE A 251 -5.99 27.03 -9.90
N GLU A 252 -6.23 28.15 -10.59
CA GLU A 252 -5.43 29.37 -10.47
C GLU A 252 -5.49 29.94 -9.05
N GLU A 253 -6.67 30.03 -8.43
CA GLU A 253 -6.82 30.44 -7.04
C GLU A 253 -6.08 29.51 -6.06
N ALA A 254 -6.18 28.20 -6.26
CA ALA A 254 -5.46 27.21 -5.45
C ALA A 254 -3.94 27.36 -5.57
N MET A 255 -3.44 27.50 -6.80
CA MET A 255 -2.02 27.74 -7.04
C MET A 255 -1.54 29.04 -6.40
N ASN A 256 -2.30 30.13 -6.55
CA ASN A 256 -1.97 31.42 -5.96
C ASN A 256 -2.01 31.38 -4.43
N TYR A 257 -2.95 30.65 -3.83
CA TYR A 257 -2.94 30.39 -2.39
C TYR A 257 -1.62 29.74 -1.96
N LEU A 258 -1.17 28.69 -2.66
CA LEU A 258 0.07 28.00 -2.34
C LEU A 258 1.30 28.89 -2.57
N LEU A 259 1.35 29.64 -3.68
CA LEU A 259 2.44 30.56 -4.01
C LEU A 259 2.62 31.65 -2.95
N ASN A 260 1.51 32.16 -2.41
CA ASN A 260 1.50 33.22 -1.43
C ASN A 260 1.67 32.72 0.01
N HIS A 261 1.75 31.41 0.22
CA HIS A 261 1.97 30.85 1.56
C HIS A 261 3.38 31.20 2.05
N PRO A 262 3.57 31.75 3.27
CA PRO A 262 4.85 32.30 3.73
C PRO A 262 5.98 31.27 3.85
N GLN A 263 5.63 29.98 3.86
CA GLN A 263 6.58 28.88 3.92
C GLN A 263 6.84 28.21 2.56
N VAL A 264 6.33 28.78 1.46
CA VAL A 264 6.55 28.28 0.09
C VAL A 264 7.57 29.17 -0.61
N LYS A 265 8.53 28.55 -1.30
CA LYS A 265 9.74 29.21 -1.81
C LYS A 265 9.49 30.10 -3.03
N GLY A 266 8.55 29.73 -3.91
CA GLY A 266 8.41 30.38 -5.22
C GLY A 266 9.66 30.22 -6.12
N PRO A 267 9.74 30.93 -7.26
CA PRO A 267 8.75 31.89 -7.79
C PRO A 267 7.52 31.23 -8.44
N GLY A 268 7.53 29.90 -8.57
CA GLY A 268 6.39 29.10 -9.04
C GLY A 268 6.23 27.80 -8.26
N VAL A 269 5.25 26.99 -8.64
CA VAL A 269 4.97 25.68 -8.05
C VAL A 269 5.24 24.54 -9.02
N GLY A 270 5.47 23.35 -8.46
CA GLY A 270 5.32 22.10 -9.17
C GLY A 270 3.86 21.64 -9.20
N LEU A 271 3.49 20.91 -10.25
CA LEU A 271 2.22 20.18 -10.32
C LEU A 271 2.47 18.67 -10.33
N LEU A 272 1.68 17.90 -9.60
CA LEU A 272 1.69 16.45 -9.60
C LEU A 272 0.29 15.90 -9.84
N GLY A 273 0.05 15.34 -11.01
CA GLY A 273 -1.26 14.88 -11.46
C GLY A 273 -1.28 13.41 -11.84
N ILE A 274 -2.35 12.69 -11.48
CA ILE A 274 -2.61 11.33 -11.98
C ILE A 274 -3.98 11.23 -12.66
N SER A 275 -4.08 10.52 -13.78
CA SER A 275 -5.34 10.33 -14.51
C SER A 275 -5.97 11.70 -14.87
N LYS A 276 -7.23 11.97 -14.51
CA LYS A 276 -7.86 13.29 -14.70
C LYS A 276 -7.07 14.43 -14.04
N GLY A 277 -6.40 14.18 -12.92
CA GLY A 277 -5.50 15.17 -12.30
C GLY A 277 -4.28 15.47 -13.16
N GLY A 278 -3.79 14.50 -13.94
CA GLY A 278 -2.71 14.69 -14.92
C GLY A 278 -3.16 15.52 -16.13
N GLU A 279 -4.37 15.29 -16.61
CA GLU A 279 -5.02 16.13 -17.63
C GLU A 279 -5.16 17.57 -17.12
N LEU A 280 -5.65 17.77 -15.89
CA LEU A 280 -5.75 19.11 -15.29
C LEU A 280 -4.38 19.78 -15.14
N CYS A 281 -3.32 19.04 -14.79
CA CYS A 281 -1.97 19.59 -14.74
C CYS A 281 -1.48 20.09 -16.11
N LEU A 282 -1.80 19.36 -17.19
CA LEU A 282 -1.49 19.79 -18.57
C LEU A 282 -2.25 21.06 -18.94
N SER A 283 -3.55 21.13 -18.64
CA SER A 283 -4.35 22.32 -18.91
C SER A 283 -3.87 23.52 -18.10
N MET A 284 -3.62 23.34 -16.80
CA MET A 284 -3.06 24.39 -15.94
C MET A 284 -1.73 24.91 -16.51
N ALA A 285 -0.80 24.02 -16.88
CA ALA A 285 0.49 24.40 -17.45
C ALA A 285 0.40 25.09 -18.82
N SER A 286 -0.71 24.90 -19.54
CA SER A 286 -0.95 25.50 -20.86
C SER A 286 -1.57 26.90 -20.76
N PHE A 287 -2.43 27.15 -19.76
CA PHE A 287 -3.23 28.37 -19.68
C PHE A 287 -2.86 29.31 -18.53
N LEU A 288 -2.24 28.80 -17.47
CA LEU A 288 -1.92 29.55 -16.24
C LEU A 288 -0.42 29.88 -16.15
N LYS A 289 -0.08 30.94 -15.41
CA LYS A 289 1.30 31.35 -15.12
C LYS A 289 1.74 30.86 -13.73
N GLY A 290 3.04 30.85 -13.45
CA GLY A 290 3.55 30.48 -12.11
C GLY A 290 3.76 28.97 -11.91
N ILE A 291 3.69 28.18 -12.97
CA ILE A 291 3.99 26.74 -12.96
C ILE A 291 5.43 26.55 -13.42
N THR A 292 6.27 25.95 -12.56
CA THR A 292 7.69 25.72 -12.85
C THR A 292 7.92 24.34 -13.48
N ALA A 293 7.18 23.33 -13.03
CA ALA A 293 7.29 21.97 -13.54
C ALA A 293 5.98 21.20 -13.34
N ALA A 294 5.73 20.17 -14.14
CA ALA A 294 4.59 19.28 -14.00
C ALA A 294 5.03 17.82 -14.15
N VAL A 295 4.55 16.95 -13.26
CA VAL A 295 4.67 15.49 -13.34
C VAL A 295 3.29 14.92 -13.64
N ILE A 296 3.17 14.26 -14.79
CA ILE A 296 1.89 13.77 -15.32
C ILE A 296 1.94 12.25 -15.37
N ILE A 297 1.14 11.59 -14.53
CA ILE A 297 1.08 10.13 -14.41
C ILE A 297 -0.20 9.63 -15.09
N ASN A 298 -0.09 8.98 -16.24
CA ASN A 298 -1.24 8.45 -17.01
C ASN A 298 -2.35 9.52 -17.24
N GLY A 299 -1.95 10.75 -17.52
CA GLY A 299 -2.86 11.85 -17.86
C GLY A 299 -3.25 11.85 -19.34
N SER A 300 -4.37 12.51 -19.66
CA SER A 300 -4.84 12.72 -21.02
C SER A 300 -4.42 14.11 -21.52
N VAL A 301 -4.07 14.22 -22.80
CA VAL A 301 -3.92 15.52 -23.50
C VAL A 301 -5.24 16.06 -24.03
N ALA A 302 -6.28 15.21 -24.10
CA ALA A 302 -7.63 15.60 -24.48
C ALA A 302 -8.47 15.85 -23.22
N SER A 303 -9.41 16.79 -23.29
CA SER A 303 -10.42 16.96 -22.25
C SER A 303 -11.38 15.78 -22.24
N VAL A 304 -11.41 14.99 -21.15
CA VAL A 304 -12.25 13.77 -21.05
C VAL A 304 -13.11 13.78 -19.80
N GLY A 305 -14.40 13.45 -19.93
CA GLY A 305 -15.29 13.20 -18.79
C GLY A 305 -15.70 14.46 -18.01
N GLY A 306 -15.69 15.62 -18.66
CA GLY A 306 -16.16 16.92 -18.15
C GLY A 306 -15.65 18.04 -19.06
N THR A 307 -16.41 19.14 -19.17
CA THR A 307 -16.00 20.33 -19.91
C THR A 307 -15.11 21.20 -19.05
N LEU A 308 -13.99 21.62 -19.62
CA LEU A 308 -13.04 22.52 -18.97
C LEU A 308 -13.18 23.91 -19.59
N HIS A 309 -13.32 24.92 -18.75
CA HIS A 309 -13.52 26.31 -19.14
C HIS A 309 -12.38 27.19 -18.64
N TYR A 310 -12.03 28.22 -19.39
CA TYR A 310 -11.14 29.29 -18.98
C TYR A 310 -11.59 30.62 -19.59
N LYS A 311 -11.82 31.64 -18.75
CA LYS A 311 -12.31 32.97 -19.13
C LYS A 311 -13.57 32.92 -19.99
N ASP A 312 -14.54 32.11 -19.55
CA ASP A 312 -15.83 31.88 -20.21
C ASP A 312 -15.75 31.22 -21.60
N GLU A 313 -14.57 30.75 -22.02
CA GLU A 313 -14.38 29.94 -23.23
C GLU A 313 -14.16 28.47 -22.85
N GLU A 314 -14.81 27.56 -23.59
CA GLU A 314 -14.52 26.13 -23.48
C GLU A 314 -13.10 25.87 -24.01
N THR A 315 -12.26 25.23 -23.21
CA THR A 315 -10.91 24.89 -23.65
C THR A 315 -10.99 23.69 -24.60
N GLU A 316 -11.06 23.97 -25.89
CA GLU A 316 -10.84 22.96 -26.93
C GLU A 316 -9.39 22.50 -26.89
N THR A 317 -9.10 21.43 -26.15
CA THR A 317 -7.83 20.69 -26.34
C THR A 317 -7.98 19.84 -27.61
N GLN A 318 -8.06 20.51 -28.77
CA GLN A 318 -8.23 19.86 -30.07
C GLN A 318 -6.96 19.09 -30.44
N TYR A 319 -7.18 17.79 -30.66
CA TYR A 319 -6.47 16.86 -31.54
C TYR A 319 -5.15 17.37 -32.15
N LEU A 320 -4.04 16.72 -31.78
CA LEU A 320 -2.81 16.70 -32.57
C LEU A 320 -3.08 16.03 -33.93
N HIS A 321 -3.73 16.74 -34.85
CA HIS A 321 -3.68 16.52 -36.29
C HIS A 321 -3.89 17.87 -37.00
N GLY A 322 -2.78 18.53 -37.34
CA GLY A 322 -2.72 19.46 -38.46
C GLY A 322 -3.24 20.89 -38.24
N THR A 323 -2.29 21.82 -38.29
CA THR A 323 -2.40 23.21 -38.78
C THR A 323 -3.06 24.29 -37.91
N SER A 324 -2.19 25.22 -37.49
CA SER A 324 -2.38 26.67 -37.30
C SER A 324 -3.25 27.18 -36.15
N ARG A 325 -2.74 27.07 -34.92
CA ARG A 325 -2.53 28.17 -33.94
C ARG A 325 -2.20 27.58 -32.55
N ALA A 326 -1.19 26.71 -32.49
CA ALA A 326 -0.63 26.30 -31.21
C ALA A 326 0.46 27.32 -30.82
N GLY A 327 0.13 28.20 -29.87
CA GLY A 327 1.15 28.89 -29.09
C GLY A 327 2.08 27.85 -28.45
N ALA A 328 3.38 28.09 -28.53
CA ALA A 328 4.43 27.16 -28.16
C ALA A 328 4.16 26.45 -26.81
N LEU A 329 4.13 25.11 -26.84
CA LEU A 329 4.27 24.28 -25.65
C LEU A 329 5.49 24.75 -24.86
N ALA A 330 5.32 24.97 -23.56
CA ALA A 330 6.40 25.35 -22.66
C ALA A 330 7.56 24.34 -22.76
N PRO A 331 8.83 24.78 -22.89
CA PRO A 331 9.97 23.93 -23.28
C PRO A 331 10.40 22.87 -22.24
N HIS A 332 9.62 22.61 -21.19
CA HIS A 332 10.05 21.82 -20.04
C HIS A 332 9.09 20.70 -19.58
N ILE A 333 8.11 20.30 -20.40
CA ILE A 333 7.26 19.13 -20.08
C ILE A 333 8.05 17.85 -20.34
N LYS A 334 8.54 17.20 -19.27
CA LYS A 334 9.09 15.84 -19.35
C LYS A 334 7.97 14.83 -19.13
N PHE A 335 7.64 14.06 -20.17
CA PHE A 335 6.76 12.90 -20.06
C PHE A 335 7.56 11.74 -19.44
N LEU A 336 7.16 11.29 -18.24
CA LEU A 336 7.58 10.00 -17.70
C LEU A 336 6.49 9.00 -18.08
N LEU A 337 6.74 8.26 -19.17
CA LEU A 337 5.96 7.06 -19.49
C LEU A 337 6.57 5.91 -18.65
N SER A 338 5.79 5.40 -17.70
CA SER A 338 6.07 4.15 -16.97
C SER A 338 5.09 3.08 -17.40
#